data_AF-A0A970IGJ0-F1
#
_entry.id   AF-A0A970IGJ0-F1
#
_cell.length_a   1.000
_cell.length_b   1.000
_cell.length_c   1.000
_cell.angle_alpha   90.00
_cell.angle_beta   90.00
_cell.angle_gamma   90.00
#
_symmetry.space_group_name_H-M   'P 1'
#
loop_
_entity.id
_entity.type
_entity.pdbx_description
1 polymer ?
#
loop_
_entity_poly.entity_id
_entity_poly.type
_entity_poly.pdbx_seq_one_letter_code
_entity_poly.pdbx_strand_id
1 'polypeptide(L)'
;MCINIDVIKSILKWIIDNTDFLQFLVVLFTAIGGYLKYRESKNREIYEKRLKEVYAPLFQLIARQELLRKIALPNISVEEAPIISITKRITNQKLNFWGKITFTSESKESKIWSREEYINTVKGINSGLASPSLLTLISLYEAAVYLEDNTDKFSDIWYKSTIIKTKIELDLYEEILKGYNECMRKLKLDKVNNIKKNRLIIKYAATEDEIRELKEDVSKNEEKYQ
;
A
#
# COMPACT_ATOMS: atom_id res chain seq x y z
N MET A 1 37.88 11.92 -48.37
CA MET A 1 38.64 11.27 -47.29
C MET A 1 38.81 9.81 -47.69
N CYS A 2 39.91 9.47 -48.36
CA CYS A 2 40.14 8.11 -48.88
C CYS A 2 40.66 7.23 -47.76
N ILE A 3 39.89 6.22 -47.36
CA ILE A 3 40.36 5.21 -46.40
C ILE A 3 41.46 4.40 -47.10
N ASN A 4 42.65 4.37 -46.48
CA ASN A 4 43.84 3.76 -47.05
C ASN A 4 43.69 2.22 -47.13
N ILE A 5 43.76 1.66 -48.34
CA ILE A 5 43.52 0.23 -48.63
C ILE A 5 44.48 -0.67 -47.83
N ASP A 6 45.69 -0.20 -47.54
CA ASP A 6 46.67 -0.96 -46.77
C ASP A 6 46.31 -1.07 -45.28
N VAL A 7 45.65 -0.04 -44.74
CA VAL A 7 45.11 -0.07 -43.37
C VAL A 7 43.99 -1.11 -43.27
N ILE A 8 43.12 -1.18 -44.28
CA ILE A 8 42.04 -2.17 -44.34
C ILE A 8 42.61 -3.60 -44.43
N LYS A 9 43.62 -3.85 -45.29
CA LYS A 9 44.28 -5.16 -45.40
C LYS A 9 44.96 -5.59 -44.11
N SER A 10 45.60 -4.65 -43.41
CA SER A 10 46.25 -4.92 -42.12
C SER A 10 45.24 -5.31 -41.05
N ILE A 11 44.09 -4.63 -40.98
CA ILE A 11 43.01 -4.95 -40.03
C ILE A 11 42.39 -6.31 -40.36
N LEU A 12 42.14 -6.60 -41.65
CA LEU A 12 41.58 -7.88 -42.09
C LEU A 12 42.51 -9.06 -41.78
N LYS A 13 43.81 -8.91 -42.04
CA LYS A 13 44.79 -9.94 -41.70
C LYS A 13 44.85 -10.17 -40.19
N TRP A 14 44.83 -9.11 -39.39
CA TRP A 14 44.79 -9.23 -37.94
C TRP A 14 43.53 -9.95 -37.44
N ILE A 15 42.35 -9.66 -38.02
CA ILE A 15 41.10 -10.35 -37.69
C ILE A 15 41.19 -11.85 -38.02
N ILE A 16 41.69 -12.20 -39.20
CA ILE A 16 41.84 -13.59 -39.64
C ILE A 16 42.81 -14.34 -38.72
N ASP A 17 43.97 -13.74 -38.43
CA ASP A 17 45.01 -14.32 -37.58
C ASP A 17 44.55 -14.47 -36.11
N ASN A 18 43.52 -13.73 -35.68
CA ASN A 18 42.99 -13.74 -34.31
C ASN A 18 41.53 -14.23 -34.24
N THR A 19 41.09 -15.02 -35.22
CA THR A 19 39.69 -15.50 -35.30
C THR A 19 39.25 -16.22 -34.02
N ASP A 20 40.11 -17.08 -33.45
CA ASP A 20 39.81 -17.84 -32.23
C ASP A 20 39.62 -16.92 -31.00
N PHE A 21 40.45 -15.87 -30.90
CA PHE A 21 40.32 -14.87 -29.84
C PHE A 21 39.02 -14.07 -29.97
N LEU A 22 38.63 -13.71 -31.20
CA LEU A 22 37.36 -13.03 -31.46
C LEU A 22 36.16 -13.93 -31.16
N GLN A 23 36.21 -15.21 -31.52
CA GLN A 23 35.18 -16.19 -31.15
C GLN A 23 35.05 -16.34 -29.64
N PHE A 24 36.18 -16.41 -28.93
CA PHE A 24 36.19 -16.43 -27.46
C PHE A 24 35.53 -15.18 -26.87
N LEU A 25 35.84 -13.99 -27.39
CA LEU A 25 35.19 -12.74 -26.94
C LEU A 25 33.68 -12.76 -27.18
N VAL A 26 33.22 -13.26 -28.34
CA VAL A 26 31.78 -13.38 -28.63
C VAL A 26 31.10 -14.30 -27.62
N VAL A 27 31.68 -15.47 -27.32
CA VAL A 27 31.15 -16.39 -26.31
C VAL A 27 31.14 -15.75 -24.93
N LEU A 28 32.20 -15.04 -24.56
CA LEU A 28 32.33 -14.34 -23.28
C LEU A 28 31.25 -13.25 -23.12
N PHE A 29 31.08 -12.38 -24.12
CA PHE A 29 30.03 -11.34 -24.10
C PHE A 29 28.63 -11.94 -24.07
N THR A 30 28.40 -13.04 -24.78
CA THR A 30 27.13 -13.76 -24.77
C THR A 30 26.84 -14.36 -23.40
N ALA A 31 27.83 -14.96 -22.74
CA ALA A 31 27.71 -15.49 -21.39
C ALA A 31 27.43 -14.39 -20.36
N ILE A 32 28.15 -13.26 -20.42
CA ILE A 32 27.92 -12.10 -19.56
C ILE A 32 26.50 -11.54 -19.78
N GLY A 33 26.11 -11.35 -21.04
CA GLY A 33 24.77 -10.86 -21.39
C GLY A 33 23.66 -11.80 -20.90
N GLY A 34 23.86 -13.11 -21.06
CA GLY A 34 22.96 -14.14 -20.53
C GLY A 34 22.82 -14.07 -19.01
N TYR A 35 23.93 -13.94 -18.29
CA TYR A 35 23.94 -13.81 -16.83
C TYR A 35 23.22 -12.54 -16.36
N LEU A 36 23.51 -11.39 -16.97
CA LEU A 36 22.85 -10.13 -16.64
C LEU A 36 21.33 -10.20 -16.87
N LYS A 37 20.92 -10.76 -18.02
CA LYS A 37 19.50 -10.96 -18.35
C LYS A 37 18.82 -11.91 -17.39
N TYR A 38 19.48 -13.01 -17.00
CA TYR A 38 18.95 -13.96 -16.03
C TYR A 38 18.74 -13.28 -14.66
N ARG A 39 19.73 -12.52 -14.19
CA ARG A 39 19.64 -11.76 -12.94
C ARG A 39 18.51 -10.74 -12.98
N GLU A 40 18.35 -9.99 -14.07
CA GLU A 40 17.24 -9.05 -14.23
C GLU A 40 15.89 -9.76 -14.21
N SER A 41 15.75 -10.87 -14.95
CA SER A 41 14.52 -11.67 -14.98
C SER A 41 14.16 -12.23 -13.60
N LYS A 42 15.14 -12.74 -12.85
CA LYS A 42 14.91 -13.30 -11.52
C LYS A 42 14.55 -12.24 -10.49
N ASN A 43 15.24 -11.10 -10.53
CA ASN A 43 14.89 -9.97 -9.66
C ASN A 43 13.46 -9.49 -9.96
N ARG A 44 13.12 -9.34 -11.24
CA ARG A 44 11.78 -8.93 -11.66
C ARG A 44 10.71 -9.90 -11.14
N GLU A 45 10.94 -11.22 -11.29
CA GLU A 45 10.04 -12.26 -10.78
C GLU A 45 9.81 -12.11 -9.26
N ILE A 46 10.87 -11.87 -8.48
CA ILE A 46 10.77 -11.67 -7.03
C ILE A 46 9.95 -10.42 -6.70
N TYR A 47 10.19 -9.29 -7.38
CA TYR A 47 9.45 -8.06 -7.14
C TYR A 47 7.98 -8.16 -7.57
N GLU A 48 7.67 -8.89 -8.64
CA GLU A 48 6.29 -9.17 -9.05
C GLU A 48 5.55 -9.99 -7.99
N LYS A 49 6.17 -11.06 -7.46
CA LYS A 49 5.60 -11.84 -6.36
C LYS A 49 5.44 -11.01 -5.10
N ARG A 50 6.47 -10.26 -4.70
CA ARG A 50 6.44 -9.39 -3.51
C ARG A 50 5.37 -8.30 -3.63
N LEU A 51 5.18 -7.73 -4.81
CA LEU A 51 4.09 -6.79 -5.07
C LEU A 51 2.74 -7.50 -4.93
N LYS A 52 2.53 -8.62 -5.62
CA LYS A 52 1.24 -9.31 -5.69
C LYS A 52 0.82 -9.93 -4.36
N GLU A 53 1.73 -10.60 -3.67
CA GLU A 53 1.45 -11.45 -2.50
C GLU A 53 1.63 -10.74 -1.16
N VAL A 54 2.23 -9.55 -1.15
CA VAL A 54 2.49 -8.80 0.10
C VAL A 54 1.96 -7.39 0.00
N TYR A 55 2.53 -6.54 -0.86
CA TYR A 55 2.27 -5.10 -0.78
C TYR A 55 0.98 -4.66 -1.46
N ALA A 56 0.54 -5.29 -2.54
CA ALA A 56 -0.72 -4.97 -3.21
C ALA A 56 -1.94 -5.18 -2.31
N PRO A 57 -2.13 -6.33 -1.63
CA PRO A 57 -3.28 -6.49 -0.73
C PRO A 57 -3.26 -5.50 0.43
N LEU A 58 -2.08 -5.27 1.04
CA LEU A 58 -1.94 -4.28 2.13
C LEU A 58 -2.17 -2.84 1.65
N PHE A 59 -1.67 -2.49 0.46
CA PHE A 59 -1.88 -1.17 -0.13
C PHE A 59 -3.35 -0.91 -0.49
N GLN A 60 -4.06 -1.93 -0.98
CA GLN A 60 -5.50 -1.82 -1.26
C GLN A 60 -6.29 -1.48 0.00
N LEU A 61 -5.92 -2.05 1.16
CA LEU A 61 -6.53 -1.69 2.43
C LEU A 61 -6.31 -0.21 2.74
N ILE A 62 -5.06 0.24 2.71
CA ILE A 62 -4.72 1.65 2.97
C ILE A 62 -5.48 2.58 2.02
N ALA A 63 -5.50 2.27 0.72
CA ALA A 63 -6.08 3.16 -0.29
C ALA A 63 -7.59 3.36 -0.09
N ARG A 64 -8.31 2.30 0.23
CA ARG A 64 -9.74 2.38 0.52
C ARG A 64 -9.99 3.09 1.87
N GLN A 65 -9.12 2.89 2.86
CA GLN A 65 -9.28 3.56 4.17
C GLN A 65 -9.05 5.07 4.08
N GLU A 66 -8.04 5.50 3.32
CA GLU A 66 -7.78 6.91 3.02
C GLU A 66 -8.95 7.55 2.27
N LEU A 67 -9.58 6.81 1.34
CA LEU A 67 -10.77 7.29 0.63
C LEU A 67 -11.92 7.51 1.61
N LEU A 68 -12.17 6.55 2.51
CA LEU A 68 -13.21 6.65 3.53
C LEU A 68 -12.94 7.80 4.50
N ARG A 69 -11.69 7.97 4.95
CA ARG A 69 -11.31 9.09 5.82
C ARG A 69 -11.63 10.42 5.14
N LYS A 70 -11.26 10.57 3.86
CA LYS A 70 -11.51 11.80 3.11
C LYS A 70 -13.00 12.11 2.94
N ILE A 71 -13.85 11.09 2.81
CA ILE A 71 -15.31 11.24 2.67
C ILE A 71 -16.00 11.47 4.02
N ALA A 72 -15.64 10.70 5.05
CA ALA A 72 -16.35 10.69 6.33
C ALA A 72 -15.78 11.69 7.36
N LEU A 73 -14.50 12.04 7.26
CA LEU A 73 -13.74 12.86 8.21
C LEU A 73 -12.81 13.85 7.45
N PRO A 74 -13.37 14.80 6.69
CA PRO A 74 -12.59 15.66 5.77
C PRO A 74 -11.54 16.55 6.45
N ASN A 75 -11.65 16.78 7.77
CA ASN A 75 -10.79 17.70 8.53
C ASN A 75 -9.75 17.01 9.43
N ILE A 76 -9.60 15.69 9.37
CA ILE A 76 -8.67 14.95 10.25
C ILE A 76 -7.49 14.42 9.43
N SER A 77 -6.28 14.75 9.84
CA SER A 77 -5.05 14.32 9.16
C SER A 77 -4.75 12.83 9.39
N VAL A 78 -3.86 12.24 8.57
CA VAL A 78 -3.42 10.82 8.71
C VAL A 78 -2.83 10.56 10.11
N GLU A 79 -2.18 11.58 10.68
CA GLU A 79 -1.45 11.55 11.94
C GLU A 79 -2.37 11.60 13.18
N GLU A 80 -3.61 12.09 13.03
CA GLU A 80 -4.52 12.40 14.15
C GLU A 80 -5.59 11.32 14.39
N ALA A 81 -5.83 10.43 13.42
CA ALA A 81 -6.80 9.34 13.56
C ALA A 81 -6.23 7.98 13.19
N PRO A 82 -6.63 6.91 13.92
CA PRO A 82 -6.19 5.54 13.65
C PRO A 82 -6.42 5.12 12.19
N ILE A 83 -5.40 4.51 11.60
CA ILE A 83 -5.33 4.09 10.19
C ILE A 83 -5.93 2.69 10.02
N ILE A 84 -6.17 1.93 11.08
CA ILE A 84 -6.71 0.57 10.92
C ILE A 84 -8.07 0.41 11.63
N SER A 85 -8.34 1.17 12.69
CA SER A 85 -9.61 1.09 13.42
C SER A 85 -10.44 2.37 13.34
N ILE A 86 -11.31 2.50 12.33
CA ILE A 86 -12.40 3.49 12.36
C ILE A 86 -13.61 2.83 13.03
N THR A 87 -13.83 3.10 14.32
CA THR A 87 -15.02 2.61 15.01
C THR A 87 -16.17 3.60 14.79
N LYS A 88 -17.23 3.17 14.10
CA LYS A 88 -18.46 3.96 13.97
C LYS A 88 -19.19 3.96 15.33
N ARG A 89 -19.59 5.14 15.81
CA ARG A 89 -20.49 5.22 16.97
C ARG A 89 -21.92 5.21 16.45
N ILE A 90 -22.68 4.16 16.73
CA ILE A 90 -24.12 4.12 16.44
C ILE A 90 -24.83 4.45 17.75
N THR A 91 -25.34 5.66 17.87
CA THR A 91 -26.16 6.05 19.03
C THR A 91 -27.59 5.58 18.78
N ASN A 92 -27.99 4.49 19.43
CA ASN A 92 -29.38 4.06 19.40
C ASN A 92 -30.14 4.80 20.49
N GLN A 93 -31.13 5.61 20.10
CA GLN A 93 -32.07 6.22 21.02
C GLN A 93 -33.30 5.31 21.11
N LYS A 94 -33.50 4.66 22.27
CA LYS A 94 -34.75 3.98 22.59
C LYS A 94 -35.59 4.88 23.48
N LEU A 95 -36.76 5.25 22.98
CA LEU A 95 -37.77 6.02 23.69
C LEU A 95 -38.70 5.02 24.37
N ASN A 96 -38.57 4.87 25.69
CA ASN A 96 -39.44 3.98 26.44
C ASN A 96 -40.77 4.68 26.72
N PHE A 97 -41.86 3.91 26.79
CA PHE A 97 -43.26 4.35 26.93
C PHE A 97 -43.56 5.29 28.13
N TRP A 98 -42.59 5.51 29.01
CA TRP A 98 -42.67 6.36 30.21
C TRP A 98 -41.85 7.66 30.11
N GLY A 99 -41.50 8.12 28.90
CA GLY A 99 -40.80 9.40 28.69
C GLY A 99 -39.34 9.43 29.14
N LYS A 100 -38.78 8.31 29.63
CA LYS A 100 -37.37 8.19 30.00
C LYS A 100 -36.54 7.83 28.77
N ILE A 101 -35.79 8.79 28.24
CA ILE A 101 -34.85 8.58 27.13
C ILE A 101 -33.67 7.79 27.67
N THR A 102 -33.48 6.56 27.17
CA THR A 102 -32.32 5.74 27.54
C THR A 102 -31.33 5.79 26.37
N PHE A 103 -30.24 6.52 26.54
CA PHE A 103 -29.17 6.58 25.55
C PHE A 103 -28.34 5.30 25.66
N THR A 104 -28.50 4.37 24.72
CA THR A 104 -27.61 3.21 24.59
C THR A 104 -26.63 3.49 23.46
N SER A 105 -25.43 3.92 23.85
CA SER A 105 -24.31 4.10 22.93
C SER A 105 -23.65 2.75 22.67
N GLU A 106 -24.12 2.05 21.63
CA GLU A 106 -23.40 0.88 21.10
C GLU A 106 -22.32 1.35 20.13
N SER A 107 -21.05 1.20 20.49
CA SER A 107 -19.95 1.28 19.53
C SER A 107 -19.98 0.05 18.64
N LYS A 108 -20.80 0.08 17.58
CA LYS A 108 -20.73 -0.94 16.53
C LYS A 108 -19.62 -0.54 15.58
N GLU A 109 -18.53 -1.31 15.55
CA GLU A 109 -17.56 -1.24 14.46
C GLU A 109 -18.33 -1.18 13.13
N SER A 110 -17.99 -0.22 12.27
CA SER A 110 -18.62 -0.19 10.95
C SER A 110 -18.30 -1.51 10.27
N LYS A 111 -19.33 -2.31 9.97
CA LYS A 111 -19.23 -3.60 9.29
C LYS A 111 -18.45 -3.54 7.96
N ILE A 112 -18.26 -2.35 7.42
CA ILE A 112 -17.53 -2.13 6.18
C ILE A 112 -16.02 -2.35 6.39
N TRP A 113 -15.47 -2.07 7.59
CA TRP A 113 -14.02 -2.06 7.87
C TRP A 113 -13.75 -2.41 9.35
N SER A 114 -13.52 -3.69 9.65
CA SER A 114 -13.18 -4.17 10.99
C SER A 114 -11.68 -4.52 11.08
N ARG A 115 -11.13 -4.41 12.30
CA ARG A 115 -9.79 -4.91 12.66
C ARG A 115 -9.55 -6.35 12.17
N GLU A 116 -10.61 -7.15 12.11
CA GLU A 116 -10.63 -8.50 11.60
C GLU A 116 -10.23 -8.60 10.10
N GLU A 117 -10.68 -7.66 9.25
CA GLU A 117 -10.31 -7.66 7.82
C GLU A 117 -8.81 -7.37 7.62
N TYR A 118 -8.25 -6.47 8.44
CA TYR A 118 -6.80 -6.22 8.44
C TYR A 118 -6.03 -7.47 8.87
N ILE A 119 -6.42 -8.09 10.00
CA ILE A 119 -5.78 -9.32 10.49
C ILE A 119 -5.89 -10.46 9.46
N ASN A 120 -7.04 -10.61 8.80
CA ASN A 120 -7.23 -11.63 7.76
C ASN A 120 -6.34 -11.38 6.54
N THR A 121 -6.22 -10.12 6.12
CA THR A 121 -5.35 -9.75 5.00
C THR A 121 -3.89 -9.98 5.35
N VAL A 122 -3.47 -9.58 6.56
CA VAL A 122 -2.12 -9.84 7.09
C VAL A 122 -1.81 -11.33 7.14
N LYS A 123 -2.73 -12.18 7.62
CA LYS A 123 -2.56 -13.64 7.63
C LYS A 123 -2.43 -14.23 6.22
N GLY A 124 -2.99 -13.57 5.21
CA GLY A 124 -2.94 -13.99 3.83
C GLY A 124 -1.66 -13.59 3.08
N ILE A 125 -0.79 -12.74 3.64
CA ILE A 125 0.43 -12.31 2.96
C ILE A 125 1.52 -13.40 2.99
N ASN A 126 2.37 -13.43 1.96
CA ASN A 126 3.53 -14.30 1.96
C ASN A 126 4.66 -13.73 2.85
N SER A 127 4.79 -14.26 4.06
CA SER A 127 5.82 -13.83 5.03
C SER A 127 7.25 -14.04 4.53
N GLY A 128 7.50 -15.02 3.64
CA GLY A 128 8.81 -15.25 3.04
C GLY A 128 9.24 -14.17 2.04
N LEU A 129 8.30 -13.36 1.54
CA LEU A 129 8.55 -12.24 0.63
C LEU A 129 8.42 -10.87 1.32
N ALA A 130 7.89 -10.82 2.53
CA ALA A 130 7.72 -9.60 3.30
C ALA A 130 9.06 -9.05 3.81
N SER A 131 9.14 -7.73 4.00
CA SER A 131 10.32 -7.16 4.67
C SER A 131 10.33 -7.55 6.16
N PRO A 132 11.51 -7.75 6.78
CA PRO A 132 11.60 -8.00 8.22
C PRO A 132 10.98 -6.89 9.07
N SER A 133 11.08 -5.64 8.60
CA SER A 133 10.45 -4.48 9.24
C SER A 133 8.93 -4.58 9.24
N LEU A 134 8.33 -4.94 8.10
CA LEU A 134 6.88 -5.12 7.99
C LEU A 134 6.38 -6.23 8.92
N LEU A 135 7.07 -7.37 8.96
CA LEU A 135 6.70 -8.48 9.85
C LEU A 135 6.80 -8.08 11.32
N THR A 136 7.88 -7.40 11.71
CA THR A 136 8.04 -6.89 13.08
C THR A 136 6.90 -5.95 13.46
N LEU A 137 6.58 -4.98 12.59
CA LEU A 137 5.51 -4.02 12.84
C LEU A 137 4.13 -4.69 12.95
N ILE A 138 3.87 -5.70 12.11
CA ILE A 138 2.66 -6.52 12.20
C ILE A 138 2.57 -7.22 13.56
N SER A 139 3.62 -7.89 14.00
CA SER A 139 3.62 -8.58 15.29
C SER A 139 3.47 -7.63 16.48
N LEU A 140 4.11 -6.46 16.43
CA LEU A 140 3.95 -5.42 17.45
C LEU A 140 2.51 -4.88 17.48
N TYR A 141 1.90 -4.71 16.31
CA TYR A 141 0.50 -4.30 16.20
C TYR A 141 -0.44 -5.31 16.84
N GLU A 142 -0.29 -6.60 16.51
CA GLU A 142 -1.08 -7.69 17.09
C GLU A 142 -0.95 -7.73 18.62
N ALA A 143 0.26 -7.55 19.15
CA ALA A 143 0.48 -7.49 20.59
C ALA A 143 -0.20 -6.28 21.24
N ALA A 144 -0.11 -5.10 20.62
CA ALA A 144 -0.73 -3.88 21.14
C ALA A 144 -2.27 -3.97 21.13
N VAL A 145 -2.84 -4.55 20.06
CA VAL A 145 -4.27 -4.87 19.95
C VAL A 145 -4.70 -5.86 21.02
N TYR A 146 -3.94 -6.94 21.22
CA TYR A 146 -4.24 -7.93 22.26
C TYR A 146 -4.28 -7.29 23.65
N LEU A 147 -3.32 -6.42 23.97
CA LEU A 147 -3.30 -5.72 25.25
C LEU A 147 -4.48 -4.75 25.40
N GLU A 148 -4.83 -4.01 24.35
CA GLU A 148 -5.99 -3.11 24.36
C GLU A 148 -7.32 -3.86 24.60
N ASP A 149 -7.49 -5.03 23.96
CA ASP A 149 -8.73 -5.81 24.03
C ASP A 149 -8.90 -6.59 25.33
N ASN A 150 -7.79 -6.96 25.99
CA ASN A 150 -7.79 -7.75 27.22
C ASN A 150 -7.56 -6.91 28.49
N THR A 151 -7.62 -5.58 28.39
CA THR A 151 -7.49 -4.68 29.55
C THR A 151 -8.74 -3.86 29.77
N ASP A 152 -8.98 -3.48 31.03
CA ASP A 152 -10.11 -2.63 31.37
C ASP A 152 -10.03 -1.31 30.59
N LYS A 153 -11.13 -0.95 29.92
CA LYS A 153 -11.24 0.33 29.21
C LYS A 153 -10.94 1.47 30.20
N PHE A 154 -10.14 2.43 29.75
CA PHE A 154 -9.67 3.57 30.55
C PHE A 154 -8.67 3.24 31.67
N SER A 155 -8.14 2.02 31.74
CA SER A 155 -6.95 1.74 32.55
C SER A 155 -5.71 2.42 31.96
N ASP A 156 -4.68 2.62 32.78
CA ASP A 156 -3.38 3.15 32.31
C ASP A 156 -2.76 2.27 31.22
N ILE A 157 -2.92 0.94 31.34
CA ILE A 157 -2.46 -0.02 30.34
C ILE A 157 -3.25 0.17 29.04
N TRP A 158 -4.57 0.35 29.11
CA TRP A 158 -5.39 0.61 27.92
C TRP A 158 -4.96 1.89 27.18
N TYR A 159 -4.70 2.98 27.90
CA TYR A 159 -4.20 4.23 27.29
C TYR A 159 -2.82 4.04 26.63
N LYS A 160 -1.89 3.37 27.32
CA LYS A 160 -0.56 3.08 26.78
C LYS A 160 -0.63 2.21 25.53
N SER A 161 -1.42 1.13 25.57
CA SER A 161 -1.64 0.25 24.43
C SER A 161 -2.26 0.99 23.25
N THR A 162 -3.23 1.87 23.50
CA THR A 162 -3.86 2.70 22.46
C THR A 162 -2.85 3.64 21.80
N ILE A 163 -2.03 4.35 22.59
CA ILE A 163 -1.01 5.28 22.06
C ILE A 163 0.05 4.52 21.25
N ILE A 164 0.55 3.40 21.78
CA ILE A 164 1.56 2.57 21.12
C ILE A 164 1.00 2.00 19.82
N LYS A 165 -0.22 1.46 19.84
CA LYS A 165 -0.93 0.96 18.67
C LYS A 165 -0.99 2.02 17.58
N THR A 166 -1.45 3.23 17.87
CA THR A 166 -1.54 4.32 16.88
C THR A 166 -0.19 4.65 16.26
N LYS A 167 0.90 4.64 17.03
CA LYS A 167 2.25 4.84 16.48
C LYS A 167 2.65 3.71 15.53
N ILE A 168 2.40 2.46 15.92
CA ILE A 168 2.68 1.29 15.07
C ILE A 168 1.85 1.33 13.79
N GLU A 169 0.57 1.77 13.85
CA GLU A 169 -0.27 1.92 12.65
C GLU A 169 0.32 2.91 11.66
N LEU A 170 0.89 4.02 12.14
CA LEU A 170 1.58 5.00 11.30
C LEU A 170 2.84 4.41 10.66
N ASP A 171 3.67 3.72 11.43
CA ASP A 171 4.88 3.07 10.92
C ASP A 171 4.54 1.97 9.88
N LEU A 172 3.47 1.22 10.12
CA LEU A 172 2.93 0.23 9.18
C LEU A 172 2.51 0.88 7.86
N TYR A 173 1.77 1.98 7.95
CA TYR A 173 1.34 2.73 6.79
C TYR A 173 2.52 3.16 5.93
N GLU A 174 3.54 3.74 6.55
CA GLU A 174 4.74 4.19 5.85
C GLU A 174 5.52 3.04 5.20
N GLU A 175 5.72 1.94 5.93
CA GLU A 175 6.44 0.77 5.43
C GLU A 175 5.70 0.10 4.26
N ILE A 176 4.36 0.01 4.32
CA ILE A 176 3.54 -0.54 3.24
C ILE A 176 3.66 0.34 1.99
N LEU A 177 3.52 1.67 2.13
CA LEU A 177 3.66 2.59 1.00
C LEU A 177 5.07 2.54 0.39
N LYS A 178 6.09 2.50 1.23
CA LYS A 178 7.48 2.40 0.82
C LYS A 178 7.75 1.10 0.05
N GLY A 179 7.34 -0.04 0.59
CA GLY A 179 7.53 -1.33 -0.06
C GLY A 179 6.75 -1.47 -1.36
N TYR A 180 5.52 -0.95 -1.41
CA TYR A 180 4.74 -0.87 -2.64
C TYR A 180 5.45 -0.02 -3.71
N ASN A 181 5.89 1.19 -3.35
CA ASN A 181 6.64 2.08 -4.25
C ASN A 181 7.95 1.47 -4.73
N GLU A 182 8.69 0.79 -3.84
CA GLU A 182 9.92 0.12 -4.19
C GLU A 182 9.68 -0.93 -5.28
N CYS A 183 8.67 -1.78 -5.10
CA CYS A 183 8.29 -2.80 -6.07
C CYS A 183 7.88 -2.15 -7.40
N MET A 184 7.02 -1.13 -7.37
CA MET A 184 6.58 -0.41 -8.57
C MET A 184 7.76 0.19 -9.35
N ARG A 185 8.72 0.82 -8.66
CA ARG A 185 9.93 1.38 -9.28
C ARG A 185 10.83 0.30 -9.88
N LYS A 186 11.05 -0.80 -9.16
CA LYS A 186 11.88 -1.92 -9.64
C LYS A 186 11.27 -2.61 -10.86
N LEU A 187 9.95 -2.59 -10.97
CA LEU A 187 9.19 -3.12 -12.11
C LEU A 187 8.97 -2.07 -13.22
N LYS A 188 9.43 -0.83 -13.05
CA LYS A 188 9.23 0.30 -13.99
C LYS A 188 7.74 0.60 -14.26
N LEU A 189 6.89 0.42 -13.24
CA LEU A 189 5.45 0.68 -13.24
C LEU A 189 5.08 2.02 -12.60
N ASP A 190 6.07 2.82 -12.21
CA ASP A 190 5.97 4.06 -11.42
C ASP A 190 5.31 5.23 -12.17
N LYS A 191 5.06 5.10 -13.48
CA LYS A 191 4.46 6.16 -14.32
C LYS A 191 3.07 6.63 -13.88
N VAL A 192 2.35 5.86 -13.05
CA VAL A 192 0.97 6.13 -12.64
C VAL A 192 0.82 6.31 -11.13
N ASN A 193 1.93 6.41 -10.38
CA ASN A 193 1.83 6.35 -8.92
C ASN A 193 1.30 7.65 -8.30
N ASN A 194 0.19 7.55 -7.57
CA ASN A 194 -0.41 8.65 -6.82
C ASN A 194 0.22 8.85 -5.42
N ILE A 195 1.40 8.28 -5.17
CA ILE A 195 2.10 8.39 -3.89
C ILE A 195 3.18 9.47 -4.01
N LYS A 196 3.11 10.51 -3.17
CA LYS A 196 4.17 11.54 -3.06
C LYS A 196 4.59 11.68 -1.61
N LYS A 197 5.91 11.71 -1.34
CA LYS A 197 6.49 11.84 0.00
C LYS A 197 5.86 10.87 1.03
N ASN A 198 5.71 9.59 0.67
CA ASN A 198 5.05 8.57 1.50
C ASN A 198 3.60 8.90 1.92
N ARG A 199 2.88 9.67 1.10
CA ARG A 199 1.44 9.91 1.30
C ARG A 199 0.68 9.55 0.05
N LEU A 200 -0.46 8.88 0.23
CA LEU A 200 -1.37 8.60 -0.85
C LEU A 200 -2.18 9.85 -1.21
N ILE A 201 -2.11 10.29 -2.46
CA ILE A 201 -2.90 11.42 -2.96
C ILE A 201 -4.14 10.89 -3.66
N ILE A 202 -5.30 11.04 -3.01
CA ILE A 202 -6.59 10.70 -3.60
C ILE A 202 -7.13 11.90 -4.36
N LYS A 203 -7.17 11.79 -5.70
CA LYS A 203 -7.68 12.83 -6.61
C LYS A 203 -9.22 12.82 -6.76
N TYR A 204 -9.88 11.78 -6.27
CA TYR A 204 -11.33 11.53 -6.45
C TYR A 204 -12.20 12.11 -5.34
N ALA A 205 -11.81 13.24 -4.74
CA ALA A 205 -12.64 13.88 -3.74
C ALA A 205 -13.69 14.74 -4.41
N ALA A 206 -14.96 14.53 -4.05
CA ALA A 206 -16.04 15.40 -4.48
C ALA A 206 -15.81 16.81 -3.95
N THR A 207 -15.97 17.78 -4.84
CA THR A 207 -15.98 19.20 -4.49
C THR A 207 -17.31 19.57 -3.83
N GLU A 208 -17.31 20.62 -3.00
CA GLU A 208 -18.55 21.12 -2.38
C GLU A 208 -19.60 21.53 -3.41
N ASP A 209 -19.14 22.00 -4.58
CA ASP A 209 -20.03 22.37 -5.69
C ASP A 209 -20.70 21.14 -6.31
N GLU A 210 -19.95 20.05 -6.55
CA GLU A 210 -20.51 18.77 -7.03
C GLU A 210 -21.50 18.17 -6.01
N ILE A 211 -21.20 18.27 -4.71
CA ILE A 211 -22.08 17.81 -3.65
C ILE A 211 -23.37 18.64 -3.62
N ARG A 212 -23.27 19.96 -3.77
CA ARG A 212 -24.43 20.87 -3.80
C ARG A 212 -25.32 20.60 -5.00
N GLU A 213 -24.73 20.47 -6.20
CA GLU A 213 -25.46 20.16 -7.43
C GLU A 213 -26.21 18.81 -7.32
N LEU A 214 -25.55 17.78 -6.78
CA LEU A 214 -26.19 16.49 -6.55
C LEU A 214 -27.34 16.57 -5.54
N LYS A 215 -27.16 17.31 -4.43
CA LYS A 215 -28.24 17.51 -3.44
C LYS A 215 -29.45 18.20 -4.06
N GLU A 216 -29.22 19.21 -4.92
CA GLU A 216 -30.29 19.91 -5.62
C GLU A 216 -31.00 19.00 -6.63
N ASP A 217 -30.28 18.18 -7.39
CA ASP A 217 -30.88 17.23 -8.34
C ASP A 217 -31.70 16.14 -7.62
N VAL A 218 -31.17 15.57 -6.52
CA VAL A 218 -31.89 14.57 -5.71
C VAL A 218 -33.17 15.17 -5.13
N SER A 219 -33.14 16.43 -4.67
CA SER A 219 -34.34 17.11 -4.12
C SER A 219 -35.44 17.34 -5.16
N LYS A 220 -35.06 17.45 -6.44
CA LYS A 220 -35.98 17.71 -7.56
C LYS A 220 -36.47 16.42 -8.22
N ASN A 221 -35.71 15.34 -8.13
CA ASN A 221 -35.91 14.09 -8.87
C ASN A 221 -35.84 12.87 -7.94
N GLU A 222 -36.59 12.85 -6.84
CA GLU A 222 -36.53 11.75 -5.85
C GLU A 222 -36.80 10.36 -6.46
N GLU A 223 -37.72 10.24 -7.43
CA GLU A 223 -38.04 8.97 -8.11
C GLU A 223 -36.87 8.38 -8.92
N LYS A 224 -35.87 9.20 -9.30
CA LYS A 224 -34.69 8.74 -10.05
C LYS A 224 -33.66 8.05 -9.15
N TYR A 225 -33.69 8.33 -7.85
CA TYR A 225 -32.65 7.93 -6.89
C TYR A 225 -33.15 6.98 -5.79
N GLN A 226 -34.41 6.54 -5.86
CA GLN A 226 -34.97 5.43 -5.06
C GLN A 226 -34.82 4.10 -5.80
#